data_AF-A0A562RFG9-F1
#
_entry.id   AF-A0A562RFG9-F1
#
_cell.length_a   1.000
_cell.length_b   1.000
_cell.length_c   1.000
_cell.angle_alpha   90.00
_cell.angle_beta   90.00
_cell.angle_gamma   90.00
#
_symmetry.space_group_name_H-M   'P 1'
#
loop_
_entity.id
_entity.type
_entity.pdbx_description
1 polymer ?
#
loop_
_entity_poly.entity_id
_entity_poly.type
_entity_poly.pdbx_seq_one_letter_code
_entity_poly.pdbx_strand_id
1 'polypeptide(L)' 'MVDRGTTRSRADAAMAARVEDALKIVEADGIHPALEYMEEAGVPRDIALRVLCAPNFHRHGDERRRGPR' A
#
# COMPACT_ATOMS: atom_id res chain seq x y z
N MET A 1 34.47 4.38 2.41
CA MET A 1 33.87 5.72 2.19
C MET A 1 32.36 5.56 2.30
N VAL A 2 31.74 6.27 3.23
CA VAL A 2 30.31 6.16 3.56
C VAL A 2 29.59 7.28 2.82
N ASP A 3 28.57 6.95 2.02
CA ASP A 3 27.59 7.93 1.55
C ASP A 3 26.19 7.40 1.93
N ARG A 4 25.62 8.01 2.98
CA ARG A 4 24.26 7.79 3.48
C ARG A 4 23.61 9.17 3.64
N GLY A 5 22.49 9.38 2.96
CA GLY A 5 21.55 10.49 3.15
C GLY A 5 21.64 11.52 2.01
N THR A 6 20.56 11.93 1.34
CA THR A 6 19.30 12.38 1.96
C THR A 6 18.14 12.62 0.98
N THR A 7 18.08 11.97 -0.19
CA THR A 7 17.01 12.20 -1.19
C THR A 7 15.92 11.11 -1.23
N ARG A 8 16.13 9.95 -0.60
CA ARG A 8 15.14 8.85 -0.58
C ARG A 8 13.94 9.09 0.34
N SER A 9 14.12 9.77 1.47
CA SER A 9 13.05 9.90 2.50
C SER A 9 11.77 10.59 2.03
N ARG A 10 11.82 11.54 1.07
CA ARG A 10 10.61 12.21 0.57
C ARG A 10 9.90 11.40 -0.52
N ALA A 11 10.66 10.70 -1.37
CA ALA A 11 10.09 9.78 -2.35
C ALA A 11 9.41 8.60 -1.65
N ASP A 12 10.02 8.09 -0.58
CA ASP A 12 9.45 7.04 0.26
C ASP A 12 8.18 7.53 0.99
N ALA A 13 8.17 8.77 1.52
CA ALA A 13 6.99 9.31 2.18
C ALA A 13 5.82 9.59 1.22
N ALA A 14 6.09 10.12 0.04
CA ALA A 14 5.06 10.34 -0.98
C ALA A 14 4.52 9.01 -1.53
N MET A 15 5.39 8.00 -1.69
CA MET A 15 4.98 6.65 -2.05
C MET A 15 4.14 6.00 -0.93
N ALA A 16 4.53 6.16 0.32
CA ALA A 16 3.78 5.66 1.47
C ALA A 16 2.37 6.27 1.56
N ALA A 17 2.24 7.59 1.34
CA ALA A 17 0.94 8.25 1.32
C ALA A 17 0.02 7.72 0.20
N ARG A 18 0.57 7.53 -1.01
CA ARG A 18 -0.17 6.93 -2.14
C ARG A 18 -0.57 5.48 -1.86
N VAL A 19 0.28 4.73 -1.16
CA VAL A 19 -0.04 3.38 -0.71
C VAL A 19 -1.18 3.40 0.30
N GLU A 20 -1.14 4.27 1.30
CA GLU A 20 -2.23 4.42 2.27
C GLU A 20 -3.56 4.79 1.62
N ASP A 21 -3.56 5.70 0.64
CA ASP A 21 -4.77 6.09 -0.07
C ASP A 21 -5.33 4.96 -0.94
N ALA A 22 -4.46 4.25 -1.65
CA ALA A 22 -4.86 3.06 -2.41
C ALA A 22 -5.48 1.98 -1.52
N LEU A 23 -4.98 1.79 -0.29
CA LEU A 23 -5.55 0.84 0.65
C LEU A 23 -6.97 1.21 1.09
N LYS A 24 -7.27 2.51 1.26
CA LYS A 24 -8.63 2.97 1.51
C LYS A 24 -9.56 2.66 0.33
N ILE A 25 -9.04 2.80 -0.91
CA ILE A 25 -9.76 2.45 -2.13
C ILE A 25 -10.01 0.93 -2.20
N VAL A 26 -9.05 0.08 -1.77
CA VAL A 26 -9.26 -1.37 -1.68
C VAL A 26 -10.44 -1.71 -0.77
N GLU A 27 -10.50 -1.07 0.40
CA GLU A 27 -11.58 -1.33 1.37
C GLU A 27 -12.95 -0.87 0.86
N ALA A 28 -13.00 0.21 0.08
CA ALA A 28 -14.24 0.77 -0.44
C ALA A 28 -14.73 0.11 -1.74
N ASP A 29 -13.84 -0.01 -2.73
CA ASP A 29 -14.17 -0.32 -4.13
C ASP A 29 -13.45 -1.58 -4.67
N GLY A 30 -12.49 -2.11 -3.91
CA GLY A 30 -11.77 -3.34 -4.24
C GLY A 30 -10.39 -3.13 -4.89
N ILE A 31 -9.74 -4.23 -5.24
CA ILE A 31 -8.32 -4.25 -5.65
C ILE A 31 -8.08 -3.57 -7.00
N HIS A 32 -8.99 -3.73 -7.96
CA HIS A 32 -8.83 -3.19 -9.31
C HIS A 32 -8.76 -1.65 -9.37
N PRO A 33 -9.71 -0.90 -8.77
CA PRO A 33 -9.64 0.56 -8.75
C PRO A 33 -8.45 1.09 -7.92
N ALA A 34 -8.03 0.37 -6.89
CA ALA A 34 -6.83 0.72 -6.13
C ALA A 34 -5.53 0.54 -6.94
N LEU A 35 -5.49 -0.48 -7.81
CA LEU A 35 -4.37 -0.71 -8.72
C LEU A 35 -4.27 0.40 -9.77
N GLU A 36 -5.39 0.78 -10.38
CA GLU A 36 -5.44 1.89 -11.34
C GLU A 36 -4.97 3.20 -10.70
N TYR A 37 -5.45 3.52 -9.50
CA TYR A 37 -5.01 4.70 -8.75
C TYR A 37 -3.49 4.70 -8.50
N MET A 38 -2.92 3.56 -8.12
CA MET A 38 -1.48 3.42 -7.89
C MET A 38 -0.68 3.62 -9.19
N GLU A 39 -1.15 3.04 -10.31
CA GLU A 39 -0.50 3.18 -11.62
C GLU A 39 -0.55 4.64 -12.11
N GLU A 40 -1.69 5.33 -12.00
CA GLU A 40 -1.84 6.75 -12.33
C GLU A 40 -0.97 7.64 -11.45
N ALA A 41 -0.78 7.28 -10.18
CA ALA A 41 0.11 7.98 -9.27
C ALA A 41 1.61 7.69 -9.55
N GLY A 42 1.94 6.84 -10.52
CA GLY A 42 3.30 6.49 -10.91
C GLY A 42 3.95 5.43 -10.01
N VAL A 43 3.16 4.66 -9.26
CA VAL A 43 3.64 3.48 -8.53
C VAL A 43 3.78 2.32 -9.52
N PRO A 44 4.93 1.64 -9.58
CA PRO A 44 5.09 0.49 -10.47
C PRO A 44 4.12 -0.63 -10.12
N ARG A 45 3.52 -1.23 -11.15
CA ARG A 45 2.54 -2.31 -11.02
C ARG A 45 2.99 -3.46 -10.12
N ASP A 46 4.27 -3.86 -10.20
CA ASP A 46 4.82 -4.93 -9.37
C ASP A 46 4.82 -4.58 -7.87
N ILE A 47 5.05 -3.30 -7.54
CA ILE A 47 4.99 -2.79 -6.18
C ILE A 47 3.53 -2.71 -5.73
N ALA A 48 2.65 -2.19 -6.59
CA ALA A 48 1.23 -2.09 -6.33
C ALA A 48 0.62 -3.47 -6.02
N LEU A 49 0.84 -4.47 -6.88
CA LEU A 49 0.36 -5.83 -6.64
C LEU A 49 0.96 -6.45 -5.38
N ARG A 50 2.26 -6.22 -5.09
CA ARG A 50 2.87 -6.73 -3.86
C ARG A 50 2.23 -6.15 -2.60
N VAL A 51 1.83 -4.88 -2.64
CA VAL A 51 1.12 -4.20 -1.55
C VAL A 51 -0.32 -4.70 -1.47
N LEU A 52 -1.08 -4.61 -2.56
CA LEU A 52 -2.52 -4.93 -2.57
C LEU A 52 -2.79 -6.42 -2.31
N CYS A 53 -1.92 -7.31 -2.79
CA CYS A 53 -2.03 -8.75 -2.58
C CYS A 53 -1.18 -9.28 -1.42
N ALA A 54 -0.57 -8.40 -0.59
CA ALA A 54 0.26 -8.88 0.50
C ALA A 54 -0.60 -9.60 1.58
N PRO A 55 -0.14 -10.77 2.06
CA PRO A 55 -0.86 -11.53 3.10
C PRO A 55 -0.98 -10.77 4.43
N ASN A 56 -0.13 -9.76 4.65
CA ASN A 56 -0.20 -8.91 5.84
C ASN A 56 -1.36 -7.90 5.80
N PHE A 57 -1.87 -7.52 4.62
CA PHE A 57 -3.07 -6.67 4.54
C PHE A 57 -4.35 -7.45 4.86
N HIS A 58 -4.40 -8.72 4.47
CA HIS A 58 -5.55 -9.58 4.77
C HIS A 58 -5.60 -10.01 6.24
N ARG A 59 -4.51 -9.90 7.01
CA ARG A 59 -4.50 -10.24 8.44
C ARG A 59 -5.16 -9.18 9.32
N HIS A 60 -5.10 -7.90 8.95
CA HIS A 60 -5.61 -6.82 9.80
C HIS A 60 -7.13 -6.63 9.71
N GLY A 61 -7.77 -7.12 8.63
CA GLY A 61 -9.22 -7.17 8.49
C GLY A 61 -9.86 -8.38 9.19
N ASP A 62 -9.11 -9.48 9.39
CA ASP A 62 -9.66 -10.71 9.95
C ASP A 62 -9.63 -10.77 11.49
N GLU A 63 -8.80 -9.95 12.15
CA GLU A 63 -8.87 -9.78 13.62
C GLU A 63 -10.20 -9.17 14.08
N ARG A 64 -10.85 -8.34 13.25
CA ARG A 64 -12.21 -7.84 13.52
C ARG A 64 -13.27 -8.95 13.52
N ARG A 65 -12.96 -10.12 12.92
CA ARG A 65 -13.83 -11.31 12.87
C ARG A 65 -13.52 -12.35 13.95
N ARG A 66 -12.50 -12.15 14.78
CA ARG A 66 -12.32 -12.95 15.99
C ARG A 66 -13.22 -12.37 17.08
N GLY A 67 -14.47 -12.85 17.08
CA GLY A 67 -15.41 -12.63 18.17
C GLY A 67 -14.83 -13.03 19.53
N PRO A 68 -15.41 -12.50 20.62
CA PRO A 68 -14.97 -12.81 21.98
C PRO A 68 -15.14 -14.32 22.21
N ARG A 69 -14.12 -14.92 22.82
CA ARG A 69 -14.18 -16.30 23.31
C ARG A 69 -14.83 -16.30 24.68
#